data_AF-A0A926LSK8-F1
#
_entry.id   AF-A0A926LSK8-F1
#
_cell.length_a   1.000
_cell.length_b   1.000
_cell.length_c   1.000
_cell.angle_alpha   90.00
_cell.angle_beta   90.00
_cell.angle_gamma   90.00
#
_symmetry.space_group_name_H-M   'P 1'
#
loop_
_entity.id
_entity.type
_entity.pdbx_description
1 polymer ?
#
loop_
_entity_poly.entity_id
_entity_poly.type
_entity_poly.pdbx_seq_one_letter_code
_entity_poly.pdbx_strand_id
1 'polypeptide(L)'
;MSSAPEPPRLHVVDLTAADGEAVLAFLAPRLRAQMDAHYGTETHKTASALDALLRSAEHTVRHQSQALAADSFHDGRARLRCLHALQDAWNTLWRAVFPWRDEEGYDHARWVHVEYHDAEDAARYDAMKAEVAAELDAEAAAADPGADTFGAGETGVDTYRLARGRNA
;
A
#
# COMPACT_ATOMS: atom_id res chain seq x y z
N MET A 1 15.55 -19.64 10.20
CA MET A 1 14.84 -18.39 10.52
C MET A 1 13.36 -18.66 10.29
N SER A 2 12.57 -18.70 11.37
CA SER A 2 11.15 -19.03 11.28
C SER A 2 10.45 -17.84 10.62
N SER A 3 10.06 -17.98 9.35
CA SER A 3 9.19 -16.99 8.72
C SER A 3 7.89 -17.02 9.51
N ALA A 4 7.59 -15.95 10.23
CA ALA A 4 6.24 -15.76 10.74
C ALA A 4 5.29 -15.88 9.53
N PRO A 5 4.14 -16.55 9.65
CA PRO A 5 3.16 -16.55 8.58
C PRO A 5 2.85 -15.10 8.24
N GLU A 6 2.91 -14.74 6.95
CA GLU A 6 2.46 -13.41 6.51
C GLU A 6 1.03 -13.22 7.01
N PRO A 7 0.69 -12.03 7.55
CA PRO A 7 -0.68 -11.76 7.92
C PRO A 7 -1.59 -11.95 6.70
N PRO A 8 -2.78 -12.53 6.87
CA PRO A 8 -3.70 -12.77 5.75
C PRO A 8 -3.99 -11.46 5.03
N ARG A 9 -3.70 -11.42 3.72
CA ARG A 9 -3.95 -10.25 2.87
C ARG A 9 -5.46 -10.14 2.65
N LEU A 10 -6.00 -8.93 2.83
CA LEU A 10 -7.38 -8.63 2.47
C LEU A 10 -7.46 -8.41 0.96
N HIS A 11 -8.36 -9.11 0.28
CA HIS A 11 -8.60 -8.92 -1.15
C HIS A 11 -9.92 -8.18 -1.39
N VAL A 12 -10.11 -7.64 -2.60
CA VAL A 12 -11.34 -6.92 -2.95
C VAL A 12 -12.57 -7.83 -2.83
N VAL A 13 -12.44 -9.10 -3.17
CA VAL A 13 -13.53 -10.10 -3.04
C VAL A 13 -13.95 -10.37 -1.60
N ASP A 14 -13.12 -10.02 -0.60
CA ASP A 14 -13.40 -10.23 0.82
C ASP A 14 -14.08 -9.02 1.49
N LEU A 15 -14.28 -7.93 0.73
CA LEU A 15 -14.91 -6.71 1.20
C LEU A 15 -16.43 -6.87 1.24
N THR A 16 -17.02 -6.41 2.33
CA THR A 16 -18.46 -6.46 2.58
C THR A 16 -19.01 -5.06 2.83
N ALA A 17 -20.34 -4.93 2.77
CA ALA A 17 -21.02 -3.70 3.16
C ALA A 17 -20.67 -3.27 4.60
N ALA A 18 -20.48 -4.23 5.51
CA ALA A 18 -20.16 -3.96 6.90
C ALA A 18 -18.80 -3.24 7.07
N ASP A 19 -17.84 -3.49 6.17
CA ASP A 19 -16.53 -2.82 6.24
C ASP A 19 -16.65 -1.32 5.93
N GLY A 20 -17.42 -0.98 4.90
CA GLY A 20 -17.70 0.42 4.57
C GLY A 20 -18.47 1.13 5.68
N GLU A 21 -19.47 0.45 6.26
CA GLU A 21 -20.26 0.96 7.38
C GLU A 21 -19.40 1.17 8.64
N ALA A 22 -18.47 0.27 8.94
CA ALA A 22 -17.58 0.38 10.09
C ALA A 22 -16.67 1.62 9.99
N VAL A 23 -16.09 1.88 8.81
CA VAL A 23 -15.28 3.10 8.59
C VAL A 23 -16.13 4.36 8.76
N LEU A 24 -17.35 4.37 8.20
CA LEU A 24 -18.25 5.52 8.33
C LEU A 24 -18.67 5.74 9.79
N ALA A 25 -18.97 4.68 10.53
CA ALA A 25 -19.32 4.75 11.95
C ALA A 25 -18.18 5.30 12.80
N PHE A 26 -16.93 5.00 12.45
CA PHE A 26 -15.74 5.53 13.12
C PHE A 26 -15.50 7.03 12.83
N LEU A 27 -15.67 7.47 11.58
CA LEU A 27 -15.40 8.85 11.18
C LEU A 27 -16.57 9.80 11.43
N ALA A 28 -17.82 9.32 11.38
CA ALA A 28 -19.00 10.16 11.46
C ALA A 28 -19.07 11.03 12.73
N PRO A 29 -18.81 10.53 13.96
CA PRO A 29 -18.80 11.36 15.16
C PRO A 29 -17.75 12.48 15.10
N ARG A 30 -16.57 12.17 14.55
CA ARG A 30 -15.45 13.12 14.42
C ARG A 30 -15.80 14.24 13.44
N LEU A 31 -16.38 13.90 12.29
CA LEU A 31 -16.84 14.89 11.31
C LEU A 31 -18.01 15.72 11.86
N ARG A 32 -18.95 15.09 12.56
CA ARG A 32 -20.09 15.77 13.21
C ARG A 32 -19.61 16.83 14.18
N ALA A 33 -18.65 16.49 15.03
CA ALA A 33 -18.06 17.45 15.98
C ALA A 33 -17.47 18.68 15.28
N GLN A 34 -16.77 18.48 14.15
CA GLN A 34 -16.23 19.59 13.35
C GLN A 34 -17.34 20.43 12.71
N MET A 35 -18.37 19.78 12.15
CA MET A 35 -19.49 20.47 11.51
C MET A 35 -20.30 21.31 12.51
N ASP A 36 -20.53 20.80 13.72
CA ASP A 36 -21.31 21.46 14.77
C ASP A 36 -20.53 22.61 15.42
N ALA A 37 -19.22 22.43 15.69
CA ALA A 37 -18.39 23.44 16.35
C ALA A 37 -18.02 24.63 15.45
N HIS A 38 -17.98 24.43 14.12
CA HIS A 38 -17.44 25.41 13.18
C HIS A 38 -18.46 25.89 12.13
N TYR A 39 -19.76 25.85 12.46
CA TYR A 39 -20.84 26.19 11.53
C TYR A 39 -20.59 27.50 10.74
N GLY A 40 -20.82 27.45 9.42
CA GLY A 40 -20.66 28.60 8.52
C GLY A 40 -19.21 28.95 8.15
N THR A 41 -18.21 28.27 8.70
CA THR A 41 -16.79 28.47 8.36
C THR A 41 -16.31 27.52 7.26
N GLU A 42 -15.12 27.75 6.73
CA GLU A 42 -14.46 26.84 5.78
C GLU A 42 -14.23 25.44 6.38
N THR A 43 -14.00 25.32 7.69
CA THR A 43 -13.86 24.04 8.37
C THR A 43 -15.16 23.23 8.32
N HIS A 44 -16.30 23.88 8.55
CA HIS A 44 -17.61 23.24 8.40
C HIS A 44 -17.86 22.78 6.96
N LYS A 45 -17.55 23.62 5.97
CA LYS A 45 -17.70 23.25 4.55
C LYS A 45 -16.81 22.07 4.17
N THR A 46 -15.57 22.06 4.65
CA THR A 46 -14.60 20.98 4.41
C THR A 46 -15.05 19.68 5.05
N ALA A 47 -15.48 19.70 6.32
CA ALA A 47 -16.00 18.53 7.01
C ALA A 47 -17.27 17.99 6.35
N SER A 48 -18.18 18.87 5.90
CA SER A 48 -19.39 18.47 5.17
C SER A 48 -19.08 17.86 3.80
N ALA A 49 -18.12 18.43 3.06
CA ALA A 49 -17.68 17.89 1.78
C ALA A 49 -17.03 16.51 1.95
N LEU A 50 -16.22 16.33 2.99
CA LEU A 50 -15.62 15.04 3.33
C LEU A 50 -16.70 14.01 3.71
N ASP A 51 -17.68 14.36 4.57
CA ASP A 51 -18.80 13.47 4.91
C ASP A 51 -19.58 13.02 3.66
N ALA A 52 -19.83 13.92 2.71
CA ALA A 52 -20.49 13.57 1.44
C ALA A 52 -19.66 12.60 0.59
N LEU A 53 -18.35 12.81 0.47
CA LEU A 53 -17.44 11.90 -0.25
C LEU A 53 -17.41 10.51 0.40
N LEU A 54 -17.34 10.44 1.73
CA LEU A 54 -17.34 9.18 2.46
C LEU A 54 -18.64 8.42 2.30
N ARG A 55 -19.79 9.09 2.35
CA ARG A 55 -21.10 8.46 2.10
C ARG A 55 -21.20 7.90 0.68
N SER A 56 -20.67 8.63 -0.31
CA SER A 56 -20.65 8.17 -1.70
C SER A 56 -19.77 6.91 -1.88
N ALA A 57 -18.58 6.91 -1.26
CA ALA A 57 -17.69 5.77 -1.28
C ALA A 57 -18.29 4.56 -0.55
N GLU A 58 -18.85 4.76 0.65
CA GLU A 58 -19.54 3.70 1.41
C GLU A 58 -20.73 3.12 0.62
N HIS A 59 -21.55 3.97 0.01
CA HIS A 59 -22.65 3.52 -0.85
C HIS A 59 -22.14 2.64 -1.99
N THR A 60 -21.02 3.02 -2.61
CA THR A 60 -20.38 2.22 -3.67
C THR A 60 -19.89 0.88 -3.14
N VAL A 61 -19.20 0.84 -1.99
CA VAL A 61 -18.76 -0.41 -1.35
C VAL A 61 -19.94 -1.33 -1.08
N ARG A 62 -21.01 -0.80 -0.48
CA ARG A 62 -22.23 -1.55 -0.19
C ARG A 62 -22.86 -2.12 -1.45
N HIS A 63 -23.09 -1.30 -2.46
CA HIS A 63 -23.74 -1.72 -3.70
C HIS A 63 -22.90 -2.77 -4.45
N GLN A 64 -21.61 -2.52 -4.64
CA GLN A 64 -20.75 -3.40 -5.43
C GLN A 64 -20.44 -4.72 -4.70
N SER A 65 -20.24 -4.71 -3.37
CA SER A 65 -20.06 -5.95 -2.61
C SER A 65 -21.31 -6.83 -2.63
N GLN A 66 -22.51 -6.23 -2.58
CA GLN A 66 -23.77 -6.97 -2.73
C GLN A 66 -23.94 -7.54 -4.14
N ALA A 67 -23.62 -6.77 -5.19
CA ALA A 67 -23.65 -7.26 -6.57
C ALA A 67 -22.67 -8.42 -6.79
N LEU A 68 -21.49 -8.34 -6.16
CA LEU A 68 -20.47 -9.39 -6.19
C LEU A 68 -20.92 -10.66 -5.48
N ALA A 69 -21.49 -10.52 -4.27
CA ALA A 69 -22.02 -11.65 -3.50
C ALA A 69 -23.20 -12.34 -4.19
N ALA A 70 -24.02 -11.58 -4.92
CA ALA A 70 -25.15 -12.10 -5.69
C ALA A 70 -24.75 -12.63 -7.09
N ASP A 71 -23.47 -12.53 -7.46
CA ASP A 71 -22.93 -12.86 -8.80
C ASP A 71 -23.80 -12.35 -9.96
N SER A 72 -24.32 -11.13 -9.81
CA SER A 72 -25.37 -10.59 -10.70
C SER A 72 -24.79 -9.92 -11.95
N PHE A 73 -23.86 -10.56 -12.63
CA PHE A 73 -23.15 -9.99 -13.79
C PHE A 73 -23.55 -10.65 -15.11
N HIS A 74 -23.75 -9.82 -16.14
CA HIS A 74 -24.06 -10.30 -17.48
C HIS A 74 -22.83 -10.88 -18.22
N ASP A 75 -21.63 -10.38 -17.91
CA ASP A 75 -20.36 -10.81 -18.51
C ASP A 75 -19.17 -10.55 -17.58
N GLY A 76 -18.00 -11.08 -17.97
CA GLY A 76 -16.76 -10.88 -17.21
C GLY A 76 -16.30 -9.42 -17.15
N ARG A 77 -16.67 -8.57 -18.13
CA ARG A 77 -16.32 -7.14 -18.12
C ARG A 77 -17.13 -6.38 -17.07
N ALA A 78 -18.40 -6.71 -16.89
CA ALA A 78 -19.24 -6.15 -15.84
C ALA A 78 -18.71 -6.52 -14.45
N ARG A 79 -18.31 -7.79 -14.27
CA ARG A 79 -17.67 -8.25 -13.03
C ARG A 79 -16.36 -7.51 -12.77
N LEU A 80 -15.50 -7.34 -13.78
CA LEU A 80 -14.24 -6.60 -13.62
C LEU A 80 -14.46 -5.12 -13.27
N ARG A 81 -15.42 -4.45 -13.90
CA ARG A 81 -15.78 -3.06 -13.54
C ARG A 81 -16.29 -2.95 -12.10
N CYS A 82 -17.06 -3.93 -11.63
CA CYS A 82 -17.51 -4.01 -10.25
C CYS A 82 -16.33 -4.11 -9.28
N LEU A 83 -15.37 -4.99 -9.55
CA LEU A 83 -14.17 -5.16 -8.72
C LEU A 83 -13.35 -3.86 -8.64
N HIS A 84 -13.09 -3.20 -9.76
CA HIS A 84 -12.38 -1.91 -9.76
C HIS A 84 -13.15 -0.83 -8.99
N ALA A 85 -14.46 -0.70 -9.21
CA ALA A 85 -15.28 0.28 -8.49
C ALA A 85 -15.30 0.01 -6.97
N LEU A 86 -15.35 -1.26 -6.56
CA LEU A 86 -15.27 -1.67 -5.17
C LEU A 86 -13.90 -1.34 -4.56
N GLN A 87 -12.81 -1.65 -5.28
CA GLN A 87 -11.45 -1.35 -4.85
C GLN A 87 -11.22 0.16 -4.67
N ASP A 88 -11.60 0.97 -5.66
CA ASP A 88 -11.41 2.42 -5.63
C ASP A 88 -12.21 3.07 -4.49
N ALA A 89 -13.45 2.64 -4.29
CA ALA A 89 -14.29 3.12 -3.21
C ALA A 89 -13.71 2.72 -1.83
N TRP A 90 -13.29 1.47 -1.69
CA TRP A 90 -12.65 0.99 -0.46
C TRP A 90 -11.37 1.76 -0.13
N ASN A 91 -10.46 1.89 -1.10
CA ASN A 91 -9.20 2.60 -0.91
C ASN A 91 -9.40 4.10 -0.63
N THR A 92 -10.51 4.68 -1.10
CA THR A 92 -10.93 6.03 -0.73
C THR A 92 -11.31 6.12 0.75
N LEU A 93 -12.12 5.18 1.25
CA LEU A 93 -12.46 5.09 2.68
C LEU A 93 -11.22 4.83 3.54
N TRP A 94 -10.36 3.91 3.13
CA TRP A 94 -9.11 3.60 3.83
C TRP A 94 -8.21 4.84 3.95
N ARG A 95 -7.97 5.58 2.85
CA ARG A 95 -7.16 6.82 2.89
C ARG A 95 -7.75 7.85 3.84
N ALA A 96 -9.08 7.92 3.91
CA ALA A 96 -9.76 8.84 4.79
C ALA A 96 -9.73 8.42 6.26
N VAL A 97 -9.51 7.15 6.61
CA VAL A 97 -9.38 6.71 8.01
C VAL A 97 -7.93 6.52 8.44
N PHE A 98 -7.00 6.35 7.50
CA PHE A 98 -5.58 6.11 7.77
C PHE A 98 -4.89 7.12 8.71
N PRO A 99 -5.20 8.43 8.69
CA PRO A 99 -4.62 9.37 9.66
C PRO A 99 -4.90 9.02 11.13
N TRP A 100 -5.92 8.21 11.39
CA TRP A 100 -6.33 7.75 12.72
C TRP A 100 -5.77 6.37 13.08
N ARG A 101 -4.80 5.84 12.33
CA ARG A 101 -4.24 4.49 12.54
C ARG A 101 -3.69 4.24 13.94
N ASP A 102 -3.25 5.29 14.63
CA ASP A 102 -2.66 5.19 15.97
C ASP A 102 -3.70 5.45 17.09
N GLU A 103 -4.98 5.68 16.73
CA GLU A 103 -6.07 5.90 17.68
C GLU A 103 -6.82 4.61 18.06
N GLU A 104 -7.36 4.59 19.27
CA GLU A 104 -8.21 3.49 19.75
C GLU A 104 -9.44 3.29 18.84
N GLY A 105 -9.74 2.03 18.53
CA GLY A 105 -10.84 1.64 17.66
C GLY A 105 -10.49 1.57 16.18
N TYR A 106 -9.25 1.87 15.78
CA TYR A 106 -8.77 1.58 14.44
C TYR A 106 -8.57 0.06 14.24
N ASP A 107 -9.22 -0.50 13.22
CA ASP A 107 -9.10 -1.92 12.89
C ASP A 107 -7.92 -2.16 11.94
N HIS A 108 -6.75 -2.51 12.48
CA HIS A 108 -5.55 -2.80 11.68
C HIS A 108 -5.67 -4.05 10.81
N ALA A 109 -6.61 -4.95 11.09
CA ALA A 109 -6.79 -6.17 10.32
C ALA A 109 -7.69 -5.93 9.11
N ARG A 110 -8.74 -5.13 9.27
CA ARG A 110 -9.70 -4.84 8.18
C ARG A 110 -9.40 -3.54 7.45
N TRP A 111 -8.95 -2.48 8.10
CA TRP A 111 -8.76 -1.17 7.48
C TRP A 111 -7.37 -1.04 6.87
N VAL A 112 -7.15 -1.82 5.81
CA VAL A 112 -5.90 -1.85 5.05
C VAL A 112 -6.14 -1.42 3.60
N HIS A 113 -5.09 -0.91 2.96
CA HIS A 113 -5.10 -0.69 1.52
C HIS A 113 -5.20 -2.04 0.80
N VAL A 114 -6.08 -2.14 -0.20
CA VAL A 114 -6.26 -3.36 -0.98
C VAL A 114 -5.71 -3.15 -2.38
N GLU A 115 -4.75 -4.00 -2.76
CA GLU A 115 -4.07 -3.95 -4.04
C GLU A 115 -4.63 -4.96 -5.06
N TYR A 116 -5.02 -6.14 -4.60
CA TYR A 116 -5.37 -7.27 -5.46
C TYR A 116 -6.83 -7.63 -5.37
N HIS A 117 -7.40 -8.05 -6.50
CA HIS A 117 -8.81 -8.46 -6.54
C HIS A 117 -9.07 -9.74 -5.74
N ASP A 118 -8.19 -10.73 -5.90
CA ASP A 118 -8.26 -12.04 -5.25
C ASP A 118 -6.85 -12.63 -5.04
N ALA A 119 -6.79 -13.85 -4.51
CA ALA A 119 -5.54 -14.55 -4.24
C ALA A 119 -4.79 -14.97 -5.53
N GLU A 120 -5.49 -15.22 -6.64
CA GLU A 120 -4.87 -15.60 -7.91
C GLU A 120 -4.16 -14.39 -8.54
N ASP A 121 -4.82 -13.23 -8.50
CA ASP A 121 -4.27 -11.95 -8.94
C ASP A 121 -3.01 -11.59 -8.13
N ALA A 122 -3.06 -11.76 -6.81
CA ALA A 122 -1.90 -11.60 -5.94
C ALA A 122 -0.74 -12.55 -6.31
N ALA A 123 -1.04 -13.83 -6.53
CA ALA A 123 -0.02 -14.82 -6.90
C ALA A 123 0.61 -14.54 -8.27
N ARG A 124 -0.19 -14.08 -9.25
CA ARG A 124 0.30 -13.70 -10.58
C ARG A 124 1.25 -12.51 -10.50
N TYR A 125 0.90 -11.53 -9.68
CA TYR A 125 1.74 -10.36 -9.47
C TYR A 125 3.04 -10.71 -8.73
N ASP A 126 2.97 -11.55 -7.71
CA ASP A 126 4.14 -12.04 -6.98
C ASP A 126 5.08 -12.84 -7.89
N ALA A 127 4.54 -13.67 -8.80
CA ALA A 127 5.33 -14.37 -9.81
C ALA A 127 6.04 -13.42 -10.77
N MET A 128 5.33 -12.40 -11.27
CA MET A 128 5.92 -11.37 -12.15
C MET A 128 7.03 -10.59 -11.43
N LYS A 129 6.82 -10.22 -10.16
CA LYS A 129 7.85 -9.56 -9.34
C LYS A 129 9.09 -10.42 -9.16
N ALA A 130 8.92 -11.73 -8.93
CA ALA A 130 10.04 -12.66 -8.79
C ALA A 130 10.84 -12.81 -10.09
N GLU A 131 10.16 -12.82 -11.24
CA GLU A 131 10.80 -12.84 -12.56
C GLU A 131 11.64 -11.59 -12.80
N VAL A 132 11.08 -10.40 -12.55
CA VAL A 132 11.81 -9.12 -12.69
C VAL A 132 12.99 -9.03 -11.72
N ALA A 133 12.82 -9.49 -10.48
CA ALA A 133 13.92 -9.50 -9.51
C ALA A 133 15.05 -10.43 -9.96
N ALA A 134 14.72 -11.61 -10.49
CA ALA A 134 15.72 -12.54 -11.04
C ALA A 134 16.45 -11.97 -12.26
N GLU A 135 15.76 -11.21 -13.11
CA GLU A 135 16.37 -10.49 -14.25
C GLU A 135 17.36 -9.43 -13.76
N LEU A 136 16.96 -8.59 -12.80
CA LEU A 136 17.82 -7.56 -12.21
C LEU A 136 19.04 -8.13 -11.48
N ASP A 137 18.88 -9.24 -10.74
CA ASP A 137 19.98 -9.92 -10.06
C ASP A 137 20.96 -10.55 -11.08
N ALA A 138 20.44 -11.09 -12.18
CA ALA A 138 21.28 -11.62 -13.26
C ALA A 138 22.05 -10.51 -14.00
N GLU A 139 21.42 -9.37 -14.24
CA GLU A 139 22.09 -8.18 -14.79
C GLU A 139 23.15 -7.63 -13.83
N ALA A 140 22.87 -7.57 -12.52
CA ALA A 140 23.84 -7.14 -11.50
C ALA A 140 25.03 -8.10 -11.41
N ALA A 141 24.81 -9.41 -11.48
CA ALA A 141 25.87 -10.41 -11.50
C ALA A 141 26.71 -10.39 -12.80
N ALA A 142 26.09 -10.07 -13.94
CA ALA A 142 26.79 -9.88 -15.21
C ALA A 142 27.58 -8.56 -15.27
N ALA A 143 27.18 -7.55 -14.48
CA ALA A 143 27.80 -6.23 -14.41
C ALA A 143 29.02 -6.15 -13.47
N ASP A 144 29.36 -7.22 -12.72
CA ASP A 144 30.61 -7.31 -11.93
C ASP A 144 31.65 -8.27 -12.54
N PRO A 145 32.39 -7.88 -13.60
CA PRO A 145 33.50 -8.67 -14.13
C PRO A 145 34.88 -8.26 -13.56
N GLY A 146 34.98 -7.56 -12.41
CA GLY A 146 36.17 -6.75 -12.13
C GLY A 146 36.63 -6.56 -10.68
N ALA A 147 36.62 -7.59 -9.83
CA ALA A 147 37.38 -7.59 -8.58
C ALA A 147 38.63 -8.52 -8.59
N ASP A 148 39.04 -9.02 -9.76
CA ASP A 148 40.23 -9.88 -9.91
C ASP A 148 40.98 -9.56 -11.21
N THR A 149 41.67 -8.41 -11.26
CA THR A 149 42.80 -8.18 -12.20
C THR A 149 43.60 -6.94 -11.81
N PHE A 150 44.24 -6.96 -10.65
CA PHE A 150 45.53 -6.28 -10.50
C PHE A 150 46.58 -7.31 -10.10
N GLY A 151 47.11 -7.95 -11.14
CA GLY A 151 48.25 -8.84 -11.05
C GLY A 151 49.49 -8.10 -10.54
N ALA A 152 50.27 -8.87 -9.79
CA ALA A 152 51.62 -8.59 -9.36
C ALA A 152 52.48 -7.95 -10.45
N GLY A 153 53.20 -6.91 -10.07
CA GLY A 153 54.30 -6.30 -10.81
C GLY A 153 55.34 -5.78 -9.82
N GLU A 154 56.00 -6.70 -9.12
CA GLU A 154 57.29 -6.43 -8.48
C GLU A 154 58.34 -6.13 -9.56
N THR A 155 58.96 -4.96 -9.48
CA THR A 155 60.40 -4.65 -9.65
C THR A 155 60.48 -3.12 -9.64
N GLY A 156 61.25 -2.39 -8.85
CA GLY A 156 62.32 -2.67 -7.92
C GLY A 156 63.15 -1.39 -7.81
N VAL A 157 63.61 -1.06 -6.59
CA VAL A 157 64.75 -0.17 -6.28
C VAL A 157 64.47 1.34 -6.57
N ASP A 158 64.60 2.29 -5.65
CA ASP A 158 65.73 2.49 -4.75
C ASP A 158 65.37 3.35 -3.52
N THR A 159 66.14 3.09 -2.49
CA THR A 159 66.31 3.75 -1.22
C THR A 159 66.43 5.29 -1.29
N TYR A 160 65.78 6.02 -0.37
CA TYR A 160 66.48 7.02 0.44
C TYR A 160 65.73 7.34 1.74
N ARG A 161 66.43 7.02 2.81
CA ARG A 161 66.31 7.41 4.22
C ARG A 161 66.37 8.94 4.35
N LEU A 162 65.49 9.59 5.12
CA LEU A 162 65.85 10.46 6.27
C LEU A 162 64.68 11.32 6.80
N ALA A 163 64.30 10.98 8.03
CA ALA A 163 63.87 11.82 9.15
C ALA A 163 63.76 13.34 9.00
N ARG A 164 62.58 13.86 9.39
CA ARG A 164 62.27 14.99 10.31
C ARG A 164 60.77 15.27 10.14
N GLY A 165 59.89 15.33 11.13
CA GLY A 165 60.03 15.77 12.52
C GLY A 165 59.13 17.00 12.74
N ARG A 166 58.18 16.88 13.68
CA ARG A 166 57.44 17.93 14.43
C ARG A 166 56.24 18.67 13.82
N ASN A 167 55.14 18.63 14.62
CA ASN A 167 54.34 19.73 15.19
C ASN A 167 54.21 21.02 14.36
N ALA A 168 53.03 21.61 14.18
CA ALA A 168 51.91 21.78 15.12
C ALA A 168 50.61 22.06 14.35
#